data_AF-K1TEH8-F1
#
_entry.id   AF-K1TEH8-F1
#
_cell.length_a   1.000
_cell.length_b   1.000
_cell.length_c   1.000
_cell.angle_alpha   90.00
_cell.angle_beta   90.00
_cell.angle_gamma   90.00
#
_symmetry.space_group_name_H-M   'P 1'
#
loop_
_entity.id
_entity.type
_entity.pdbx_description
1 polymer ?
#
loop_
_entity_poly.entity_id
_entity_poly.type
_entity_poly.pdbx_seq_one_letter_code
_entity_poly.pdbx_strand_id
1 'polypeptide(L)'
;NPPAQGNEGQGGEDPTGGARGMGNDNGQQGTDPTEAARQAVATERQRVSDITALCRQAGMDPAEYISNGATMDTVRQAAVDYLLAHGAPVSSRMNGDEGDNFRQAAVDAMLLRAGANVQNPAKGAEEMRGYSLRDLAIECMARDGVGTTTSLLRMSKDDLWNEACRQFFNPTAAFPAILDNAIRKNIVQMYQEIPTTFQLWTTKGSVSDFKPTKDHSYLAGGAGEFL
;
A
#
# COMPACT_ATOMS: atom_id res chain seq x y z
N ASN A 1 30.10 18.78 49.61
CA ASN A 1 29.68 17.99 50.78
C ASN A 1 28.57 17.05 50.28
N PRO A 2 28.72 15.73 50.44
CA PRO A 2 28.09 14.63 49.68
C PRO A 2 26.88 14.06 50.46
N PRO A 3 26.60 12.73 50.55
CA PRO A 3 26.46 11.62 49.57
C PRO A 3 25.02 11.00 49.62
N ALA A 4 24.54 10.13 48.72
CA ALA A 4 24.75 8.67 48.54
C ALA A 4 24.23 7.72 49.65
N GLN A 5 23.89 6.49 49.23
CA GLN A 5 23.50 5.27 49.97
C GLN A 5 22.02 5.10 50.39
N GLY A 6 21.43 3.90 50.35
CA GLY A 6 22.06 2.58 50.38
C GLY A 6 21.13 1.44 49.96
N ASN A 7 21.80 0.32 49.74
CA ASN A 7 21.37 -0.98 49.28
C ASN A 7 21.29 -1.93 50.50
N GLU A 8 20.16 -2.58 50.73
CA GLU A 8 20.00 -3.72 51.64
C GLU A 8 18.98 -4.66 50.96
N GLY A 9 19.24 -5.93 50.62
CA GLY A 9 20.12 -6.89 51.27
C GLY A 9 19.33 -7.69 52.30
N GLN A 10 18.50 -8.65 51.87
CA GLN A 10 18.00 -9.71 52.74
C GLN A 10 18.28 -11.07 52.11
N GLY A 11 19.26 -11.77 52.69
CA GLY A 11 19.28 -13.24 52.72
C GLY A 11 18.03 -13.74 53.43
N GLY A 12 17.54 -14.95 53.20
CA GLY A 12 18.28 -16.18 52.99
C GLY A 12 18.01 -17.04 54.21
N GLU A 13 17.03 -17.94 54.12
CA GLU A 13 16.78 -19.02 55.07
C GLU A 13 15.96 -20.12 54.36
N ASP A 14 16.66 -21.17 53.93
CA ASP A 14 16.08 -22.51 53.80
C ASP A 14 15.83 -23.07 55.22
N PRO A 15 14.87 -23.99 55.38
CA PRO A 15 15.35 -25.36 55.60
C PRO A 15 14.56 -26.42 54.83
N THR A 16 15.36 -27.21 54.13
CA THR A 16 15.22 -28.63 53.79
C THR A 16 14.36 -29.49 54.73
N GLY A 17 13.57 -30.39 54.13
CA GLY A 17 13.51 -31.79 54.58
C GLY A 17 12.12 -32.41 54.79
N GLY A 18 11.76 -33.37 53.94
CA GLY A 18 10.64 -34.27 54.25
C GLY A 18 10.08 -35.10 53.09
N ALA A 19 10.88 -35.96 52.46
CA ALA A 19 10.39 -36.98 51.52
C ALA A 19 9.88 -38.24 52.26
N ARG A 20 8.62 -38.61 52.04
CA ARG A 20 8.00 -39.95 52.16
C ARG A 20 6.72 -39.91 51.29
N GLY A 21 6.40 -40.76 50.34
CA GLY A 21 6.84 -42.11 49.99
C GLY A 21 5.59 -42.90 49.60
N MET A 22 5.50 -43.29 48.32
CA MET A 22 4.71 -44.38 47.72
C MET A 22 3.19 -44.47 47.91
N GLY A 23 2.47 -44.54 46.79
CA GLY A 23 1.10 -45.04 46.70
C GLY A 23 0.59 -45.00 45.26
N ASN A 24 1.07 -45.92 44.42
CA ASN A 24 0.41 -46.24 43.15
C ASN A 24 -0.98 -46.80 43.47
N ASP A 25 -2.04 -46.15 43.00
CA ASP A 25 -3.31 -46.83 42.80
C ASP A 25 -3.89 -46.46 41.43
N ASN A 26 -3.91 -47.48 40.57
CA ASN A 26 -4.53 -47.47 39.26
C ASN A 26 -6.05 -47.47 39.47
N GLY A 27 -6.64 -46.29 39.60
CA GLY A 27 -8.08 -46.08 39.63
C GLY A 27 -8.68 -45.94 38.23
N GLN A 28 -8.70 -47.03 37.46
CA GLN A 28 -9.51 -47.13 36.25
C GLN A 28 -10.97 -47.33 36.66
N GLN A 29 -11.75 -46.23 36.73
CA GLN A 29 -13.21 -46.20 36.86
C GLN A 29 -13.64 -44.78 36.45
N GLY A 30 -13.90 -44.52 35.17
CA GLY A 30 -15.15 -44.88 34.52
C GLY A 30 -15.89 -43.56 34.27
N THR A 31 -15.54 -42.86 33.19
CA THR A 31 -16.33 -41.70 32.73
C THR A 31 -17.78 -42.16 32.61
N ASP A 32 -18.68 -41.52 33.35
CA ASP A 32 -20.11 -41.79 33.26
C ASP A 32 -20.49 -41.86 31.77
N PRO A 33 -21.11 -42.95 31.28
CA PRO A 33 -21.43 -43.10 29.86
C PRO A 33 -22.30 -41.93 29.35
N THR A 34 -23.00 -41.27 30.26
CA THR A 34 -23.77 -40.04 30.04
C THR A 34 -22.93 -38.79 29.80
N GLU A 35 -21.75 -38.64 30.41
CA GLU A 35 -20.87 -37.48 30.21
C GLU A 35 -20.01 -37.62 28.96
N ALA A 36 -19.49 -38.82 28.71
CA ALA A 36 -18.77 -39.15 27.47
C ALA A 36 -19.69 -38.98 26.24
N ALA A 37 -20.97 -39.37 26.35
CA ALA A 37 -21.96 -39.16 25.29
C ALA A 37 -22.27 -37.66 25.06
N ARG A 38 -22.35 -36.84 26.12
CA ARG A 38 -22.56 -35.39 25.99
C ARG A 38 -21.37 -34.69 25.33
N GLN A 39 -20.15 -35.07 25.69
CA GLN A 39 -18.94 -34.54 25.08
C GLN A 39 -18.83 -34.92 23.60
N ALA A 40 -19.13 -36.17 23.25
CA ALA A 40 -19.15 -36.62 21.85
C ALA A 40 -20.17 -35.85 21.00
N VAL A 41 -21.37 -35.57 21.53
CA VAL A 41 -22.39 -34.78 20.83
C VAL A 41 -21.95 -33.31 20.66
N ALA A 42 -21.27 -32.72 21.65
CA ALA A 42 -20.75 -31.36 21.54
C ALA A 42 -19.65 -31.24 20.48
N THR A 43 -18.72 -32.19 20.45
CA THR A 43 -17.67 -32.27 19.42
C THR A 43 -18.27 -32.45 18.03
N GLU A 44 -19.29 -33.28 17.88
CA GLU A 44 -19.93 -33.50 16.58
C GLU A 44 -20.69 -32.25 16.09
N ARG A 45 -21.35 -31.52 17.00
CA ARG A 45 -21.98 -30.23 16.66
C ARG A 45 -20.95 -29.21 16.18
N GLN A 46 -19.79 -29.15 16.84
CA GLN A 46 -18.70 -28.27 16.44
C GLN A 46 -18.17 -28.66 15.05
N ARG A 47 -17.94 -29.96 14.81
CA ARG A 47 -17.51 -30.49 13.51
C ARG A 47 -18.49 -30.09 12.39
N VAL A 48 -19.78 -30.30 12.59
CA VAL A 48 -20.82 -29.96 11.60
C VAL A 48 -20.86 -28.44 11.33
N SER A 49 -20.74 -27.61 12.37
CA SER A 49 -20.68 -26.15 12.23
C SER A 49 -19.48 -25.71 11.40
N ASP A 50 -18.30 -26.25 11.70
CA ASP A 50 -17.05 -25.87 11.04
C ASP A 50 -17.01 -26.32 9.58
N ILE A 51 -17.50 -27.54 9.29
CA ILE A 51 -17.66 -28.05 7.92
C ILE A 51 -18.63 -27.19 7.13
N THR A 52 -19.77 -26.82 7.72
CA THR A 52 -20.78 -25.97 7.05
C THR A 52 -20.21 -24.60 6.70
N ALA A 53 -19.44 -23.99 7.61
CA ALA A 53 -18.79 -22.70 7.38
C ALA A 53 -17.76 -22.79 6.24
N LEU A 54 -16.92 -23.83 6.25
CA LEU A 54 -15.87 -24.04 5.25
C LEU A 54 -16.44 -24.33 3.86
N CYS A 55 -17.43 -25.21 3.75
CA CYS A 55 -18.11 -25.52 2.49
C CYS A 55 -18.80 -24.26 1.93
N ARG A 56 -19.46 -23.45 2.77
CA ARG A 56 -20.07 -22.18 2.34
C ARG A 56 -19.04 -21.18 1.81
N GLN A 57 -17.86 -21.11 2.43
CA GLN A 57 -16.76 -20.25 1.96
C GLN A 57 -16.20 -20.70 0.62
N ALA A 58 -16.07 -22.02 0.42
CA ALA A 58 -15.58 -22.59 -0.84
C ALA A 58 -16.65 -22.65 -1.96
N GLY A 59 -17.94 -22.47 -1.62
CA GLY A 59 -19.05 -22.63 -2.56
C GLY A 59 -19.43 -24.08 -2.84
N MET A 60 -19.17 -24.99 -1.89
CA MET A 60 -19.49 -26.43 -1.94
C MET A 60 -20.70 -26.76 -1.08
N ASP A 61 -21.37 -27.89 -1.35
CA ASP A 61 -22.47 -28.40 -0.52
C ASP A 61 -21.94 -29.17 0.72
N PRO A 62 -22.31 -28.77 1.96
CA PRO A 62 -21.89 -29.48 3.16
C PRO A 62 -22.63 -30.80 3.43
N ALA A 63 -23.77 -31.07 2.79
CA ALA A 63 -24.64 -32.20 3.13
C ALA A 63 -23.95 -33.58 2.99
N GLU A 64 -23.11 -33.75 1.97
CA GLU A 64 -22.39 -34.99 1.70
C GLU A 64 -21.25 -35.24 2.72
N TYR A 65 -20.53 -34.18 3.12
CA TYR A 65 -19.43 -34.28 4.09
C TYR A 65 -19.91 -34.51 5.53
N ILE A 66 -21.10 -34.00 5.86
CA ILE A 66 -21.74 -34.23 7.16
C ILE A 66 -22.26 -35.67 7.24
N SER A 67 -22.99 -36.13 6.22
CA SER A 67 -23.62 -37.46 6.18
C SER A 67 -22.61 -38.61 6.11
N ASN A 68 -21.50 -38.43 5.39
CA ASN A 68 -20.43 -39.43 5.31
C ASN A 68 -19.46 -39.43 6.51
N GLY A 69 -19.66 -38.54 7.49
CA GLY A 69 -18.80 -38.47 8.69
C GLY A 69 -17.36 -38.05 8.39
N ALA A 70 -17.13 -37.28 7.32
CA ALA A 70 -15.78 -36.90 6.88
C ALA A 70 -15.04 -36.08 7.96
N THR A 71 -13.74 -36.31 8.12
CA THR A 71 -12.91 -35.49 9.03
C THR A 71 -12.71 -34.09 8.44
N MET A 72 -12.48 -33.11 9.31
CA MET A 72 -12.28 -31.71 8.91
C MET A 72 -11.11 -31.55 7.92
N ASP A 73 -10.07 -32.38 8.05
CA ASP A 73 -8.90 -32.35 7.15
C ASP A 73 -9.26 -32.79 5.73
N THR A 74 -10.11 -33.81 5.58
CA THR A 74 -10.60 -34.24 4.27
C THR A 74 -11.46 -33.15 3.61
N VAL A 75 -12.31 -32.47 4.38
CA VAL A 75 -13.12 -31.36 3.85
C VAL A 75 -12.24 -30.17 3.48
N ARG A 76 -11.17 -29.90 4.24
CA ARG A 76 -10.20 -28.84 3.92
C ARG A 76 -9.45 -29.13 2.63
N GLN A 77 -8.98 -30.35 2.42
CA GLN A 77 -8.35 -30.74 1.16
C GLN A 77 -9.31 -30.60 -0.02
N ALA A 78 -10.53 -31.13 0.11
CA ALA A 78 -11.56 -31.01 -0.92
C ALA A 78 -11.93 -29.55 -1.22
N ALA A 79 -11.98 -28.68 -0.20
CA ALA A 79 -12.24 -27.25 -0.37
C ALA A 79 -11.13 -26.55 -1.14
N VAL A 80 -9.86 -26.87 -0.87
CA VAL A 80 -8.72 -26.32 -1.60
C VAL A 80 -8.73 -26.80 -3.05
N ASP A 81 -8.97 -28.09 -3.27
CA ASP A 81 -9.03 -28.67 -4.62
C ASP A 81 -10.20 -28.07 -5.43
N TYR A 82 -11.36 -27.87 -4.79
CA TYR A 82 -12.51 -27.23 -5.42
C TYR A 82 -12.23 -25.76 -5.77
N LEU A 83 -11.59 -25.02 -4.86
CA LEU A 83 -11.16 -23.64 -5.13
C LEU A 83 -10.09 -23.56 -6.23
N LEU A 84 -9.23 -24.57 -6.36
CA LEU A 84 -8.24 -24.63 -7.44
C LEU A 84 -8.89 -24.95 -8.79
N ALA A 85 -9.87 -25.84 -8.81
CA ALA A 85 -10.55 -26.29 -10.03
C ALA A 85 -11.66 -25.34 -10.52
N HIS A 86 -12.38 -24.70 -9.59
CA HIS A 86 -13.54 -23.83 -9.86
C HIS A 86 -13.31 -22.37 -9.47
N GLY A 87 -12.18 -22.07 -8.82
CA GLY A 87 -11.73 -20.70 -8.68
C GLY A 87 -11.46 -20.14 -10.07
N ALA A 88 -12.38 -19.32 -10.57
CA ALA A 88 -12.02 -18.31 -11.56
C ALA A 88 -10.73 -17.65 -11.07
N PRO A 89 -9.82 -17.23 -11.97
CA PRO A 89 -8.70 -16.41 -11.55
C PRO A 89 -9.29 -15.35 -10.65
N VAL A 90 -8.84 -15.28 -9.39
CA VAL A 90 -8.96 -14.03 -8.67
C VAL A 90 -8.23 -13.11 -9.61
N SER A 91 -8.98 -12.35 -10.41
CA SER A 91 -8.40 -11.24 -11.12
C SER A 91 -7.90 -10.42 -9.95
N SER A 92 -6.61 -10.57 -9.65
CA SER A 92 -5.83 -9.45 -9.18
C SER A 92 -6.17 -8.41 -10.22
N ARG A 93 -7.20 -7.62 -9.90
CA ARG A 93 -7.49 -6.44 -10.66
C ARG A 93 -6.14 -5.78 -10.57
N MET A 94 -5.48 -5.68 -11.71
CA MET A 94 -4.32 -4.83 -11.90
C MET A 94 -4.83 -3.37 -11.83
N ASN A 95 -5.62 -3.07 -10.80
CA ASN A 95 -5.62 -1.81 -10.14
C ASN A 95 -4.21 -1.77 -9.57
N GLY A 96 -3.29 -1.10 -10.29
CA GLY A 96 -2.25 -0.38 -9.55
C GLY A 96 -2.95 0.30 -8.38
N ASP A 97 -2.30 0.26 -7.22
CA ASP A 97 -2.79 0.73 -5.93
C ASP A 97 -3.85 1.83 -6.12
N GLU A 98 -5.02 1.76 -5.48
CA GLU A 98 -6.10 2.73 -5.75
C GLU A 98 -5.60 4.18 -5.55
N GLY A 99 -4.59 4.35 -4.69
CA GLY A 99 -3.79 5.57 -4.56
C GLY A 99 -2.97 5.97 -5.79
N ASP A 100 -2.36 5.03 -6.51
CA ASP A 100 -1.62 5.30 -7.75
C ASP A 100 -2.54 5.72 -8.91
N ASN A 101 -3.74 5.13 -9.03
CA ASN A 101 -4.73 5.60 -10.01
C ASN A 101 -5.16 7.05 -9.71
N PHE A 102 -5.39 7.35 -8.43
CA PHE A 102 -5.71 8.71 -7.98
C PHE A 102 -4.57 9.69 -8.29
N ARG A 103 -3.33 9.34 -7.96
CA ARG A 103 -2.15 10.19 -8.23
C ARG A 103 -1.99 10.47 -9.72
N GLN A 104 -2.10 9.45 -10.57
CA GLN A 104 -2.01 9.61 -12.02
C GLN A 104 -3.10 10.54 -12.55
N ALA A 105 -4.35 10.33 -12.13
CA ALA A 105 -5.46 11.16 -12.56
C ALA A 105 -5.38 12.59 -12.00
N ALA A 106 -4.83 12.81 -10.81
CA ALA A 106 -4.58 14.14 -10.26
C ALA A 106 -3.48 14.89 -11.04
N VAL A 107 -2.39 14.20 -11.41
CA VAL A 107 -1.33 14.76 -12.26
C VAL A 107 -1.90 15.18 -13.61
N ASP A 108 -2.67 14.30 -14.26
CA ASP A 108 -3.24 14.58 -15.57
C ASP A 108 -4.28 15.71 -15.49
N ALA A 109 -5.08 15.76 -14.42
CA ALA A 109 -6.00 16.87 -14.16
C ALA A 109 -5.29 18.23 -14.08
N MET A 110 -4.14 18.29 -13.40
CA MET A 110 -3.34 19.53 -13.30
C MET A 110 -2.78 19.95 -14.66
N LEU A 111 -2.28 19.01 -15.46
CA LEU A 111 -1.78 19.27 -16.81
C LEU A 111 -2.90 19.77 -17.73
N LEU A 112 -4.03 19.08 -17.74
CA LEU A 112 -5.22 19.47 -18.51
C LEU A 112 -5.72 20.87 -18.11
N ARG A 113 -5.65 21.22 -16.82
CA ARG A 113 -5.97 22.57 -16.32
C ARG A 113 -4.95 23.62 -16.79
N ALA A 114 -3.68 23.26 -16.89
CA ALA A 114 -2.62 24.11 -17.41
C ALA A 114 -2.67 24.29 -18.94
N GLY A 115 -3.61 23.64 -19.63
CA GLY A 115 -3.73 23.69 -21.10
C GLY A 115 -2.80 22.74 -21.84
N ALA A 116 -2.11 21.85 -21.11
CA ALA A 116 -1.28 20.82 -21.71
C ALA A 116 -2.15 19.75 -22.41
N ASN A 117 -1.74 19.35 -23.62
CA ASN A 117 -2.35 18.23 -24.33
C ASN A 117 -1.91 16.88 -23.74
N VAL A 118 -2.71 16.31 -22.84
CA VAL A 118 -2.46 14.99 -22.24
C VAL A 118 -3.06 13.89 -23.11
N GLN A 119 -2.21 13.01 -23.64
CA GLN A 119 -2.64 11.85 -24.41
C GLN A 119 -3.18 10.76 -23.47
N ASN A 120 -4.41 10.30 -23.72
CA ASN A 120 -5.12 9.31 -22.90
C ASN A 120 -5.12 9.63 -21.40
N PRO A 121 -5.82 10.68 -20.95
CA PRO A 121 -5.89 11.03 -19.54
C PRO A 121 -6.37 9.85 -18.68
N ALA A 122 -5.79 9.69 -17.49
CA ALA A 122 -6.23 8.69 -16.55
C ALA A 122 -7.70 8.87 -16.14
N LYS A 123 -8.36 7.76 -15.79
CA LYS A 123 -9.78 7.75 -15.42
C LYS A 123 -10.01 8.64 -14.18
N GLY A 124 -10.93 9.60 -14.28
CA GLY A 124 -11.21 10.57 -13.21
C GLY A 124 -10.41 11.88 -13.30
N ALA A 125 -9.48 12.01 -14.25
CA ALA A 125 -8.73 13.27 -14.44
C ALA A 125 -9.64 14.44 -14.80
N GLU A 126 -10.68 14.21 -15.61
CA GLU A 126 -11.66 15.25 -15.97
C GLU A 126 -12.47 15.75 -14.77
N GLU A 127 -12.84 14.84 -13.86
CA GLU A 127 -13.57 15.18 -12.63
C GLU A 127 -12.67 16.00 -11.69
N MET A 128 -11.40 15.58 -11.55
CA MET A 128 -10.42 16.27 -10.72
C MET A 128 -9.90 17.59 -11.32
N ARG A 129 -10.13 17.85 -12.61
CA ARG A 129 -9.77 19.12 -13.26
C ARG A 129 -10.44 20.32 -12.56
N GLY A 130 -11.63 20.09 -11.98
CA GLY A 130 -12.38 21.09 -11.23
C GLY A 130 -11.86 21.38 -9.82
N TYR A 131 -10.95 20.57 -9.28
CA TYR A 131 -10.48 20.73 -7.90
C TYR A 131 -9.62 21.98 -7.75
N SER A 132 -9.81 22.70 -6.64
CA SER A 132 -8.82 23.70 -6.23
C SER A 132 -7.56 22.98 -5.71
N LEU A 133 -6.41 23.65 -5.75
CA LEU A 133 -5.17 23.08 -5.19
C LEU A 133 -5.33 22.75 -3.69
N ARG A 134 -6.15 23.54 -2.99
CA ARG A 134 -6.54 23.30 -1.60
C ARG A 134 -7.29 21.98 -1.47
N ASP A 135 -8.32 21.78 -2.28
CA ASP A 135 -9.15 20.56 -2.20
C ASP A 135 -8.35 19.32 -2.59
N LEU A 136 -7.46 19.45 -3.58
CA LEU A 136 -6.53 18.37 -3.93
C LEU A 136 -5.59 18.02 -2.76
N ALA A 137 -5.06 19.02 -2.05
CA ALA A 137 -4.25 18.79 -0.87
C ALA A 137 -5.05 18.11 0.25
N ILE A 138 -6.30 18.54 0.48
CA ILE A 138 -7.20 17.94 1.46
C ILE A 138 -7.49 16.48 1.12
N GLU A 139 -7.79 16.17 -0.14
CA GLU A 139 -8.04 14.80 -0.61
C GLU A 139 -6.81 13.90 -0.43
N CYS A 140 -5.61 14.42 -0.71
CA CYS A 140 -4.37 13.68 -0.46
C CYS A 140 -4.15 13.44 1.04
N MET A 141 -4.28 14.48 1.88
CA MET A 141 -4.09 14.36 3.32
C MET A 141 -5.13 13.44 3.98
N ALA A 142 -6.38 13.45 3.49
CA ALA A 142 -7.42 12.56 3.95
C ALA A 142 -7.12 11.10 3.60
N ARG A 143 -6.63 10.84 2.38
CA ARG A 143 -6.18 9.51 1.93
C ARG A 143 -4.96 9.02 2.70
N ASP A 144 -4.03 9.92 3.02
CA ASP A 144 -2.82 9.62 3.80
C ASP A 144 -3.11 9.47 5.32
N GLY A 145 -4.38 9.58 5.75
CA GLY A 145 -4.80 9.34 7.12
C GLY A 145 -4.48 10.45 8.12
N VAL A 146 -4.09 11.64 7.63
CA VAL A 146 -3.74 12.80 8.46
C VAL A 146 -4.95 13.35 9.22
N GLY A 147 -6.14 13.18 8.64
CA GLY A 147 -7.42 13.56 9.23
C GLY A 147 -8.57 13.14 8.34
N THR A 148 -9.81 13.37 8.79
CA THR A 148 -10.99 13.16 7.94
C THR A 148 -11.16 14.35 7.00
N THR A 149 -11.71 14.11 5.79
CA THR A 149 -12.00 15.16 4.81
C THR A 149 -12.80 16.31 5.42
N THR A 150 -13.81 16.01 6.24
CA THR A 150 -14.63 17.01 6.93
C THR A 150 -13.83 17.85 7.92
N SER A 151 -12.87 17.25 8.65
CA SER A 151 -12.03 18.00 9.59
C SER A 151 -11.09 18.95 8.84
N LEU A 152 -10.45 18.47 7.78
CA LEU A 152 -9.49 19.24 6.99
C LEU A 152 -10.18 20.39 6.22
N LEU A 153 -11.42 20.19 5.75
CA LEU A 153 -12.22 21.24 5.13
C LEU A 153 -12.56 22.39 6.10
N ARG A 154 -12.70 22.10 7.40
CA ARG A 154 -13.02 23.10 8.44
C ARG A 154 -11.80 23.85 8.96
N MET A 155 -10.58 23.41 8.64
CA MET A 155 -9.36 24.08 9.05
C MET A 155 -9.22 25.45 8.39
N SER A 156 -8.56 26.37 9.10
CA SER A 156 -8.14 27.65 8.53
C SER A 156 -7.15 27.42 7.38
N LYS A 157 -6.99 28.42 6.50
CA LYS A 157 -6.02 28.31 5.39
C LYS A 157 -4.59 28.15 5.90
N ASP A 158 -4.26 28.83 7.00
CA ASP A 158 -2.92 28.83 7.58
C ASP A 158 -2.61 27.48 8.23
N ASP A 159 -3.56 26.90 8.97
CA ASP A 159 -3.38 25.57 9.58
C ASP A 159 -3.21 24.48 8.51
N LEU A 160 -4.04 24.55 7.46
CA LEU A 160 -3.95 23.60 6.35
C LEU A 160 -2.62 23.74 5.60
N TRP A 161 -2.13 24.96 5.42
CA TRP A 161 -0.83 25.22 4.80
C TRP A 161 0.33 24.69 5.65
N ASN A 162 0.26 24.87 6.97
CA ASN A 162 1.26 24.32 7.89
C ASN A 162 1.29 22.79 7.83
N GLU A 163 0.12 22.14 7.77
CA GLU A 163 0.06 20.68 7.63
C GLU A 163 0.61 20.22 6.27
N ALA A 164 0.26 20.92 5.17
CA ALA A 164 0.81 20.63 3.85
C ALA A 164 2.34 20.80 3.80
N CYS A 165 2.89 21.84 4.43
CA CYS A 165 4.33 22.04 4.57
C CYS A 165 5.00 20.86 5.30
N ARG A 166 4.37 20.35 6.36
CA ARG A 166 4.85 19.18 7.10
C ARG A 166 4.89 17.94 6.22
N GLN A 167 3.87 17.75 5.37
CA GLN A 167 3.80 16.63 4.42
C GLN A 167 4.90 16.68 3.36
N PHE A 168 5.43 17.86 3.02
CA PHE A 168 6.53 17.98 2.06
C PHE A 168 7.82 17.28 2.52
N PHE A 169 7.99 17.10 3.82
CA PHE A 169 9.11 16.35 4.39
C PHE A 169 8.85 14.84 4.50
N ASN A 170 7.65 14.38 4.17
CA ASN A 170 7.30 12.98 4.16
C ASN A 170 7.49 12.39 2.74
N PRO A 171 8.44 11.46 2.53
CA PRO A 171 8.69 10.90 1.21
C PRO A 171 7.52 10.09 0.63
N THR A 172 6.56 9.66 1.47
CA THR A 172 5.39 8.89 1.01
C THR A 172 4.15 9.76 0.79
N ALA A 173 4.22 11.07 1.05
CA ALA A 173 3.07 11.95 0.92
C ALA A 173 2.63 12.10 -0.55
N ALA A 174 1.33 11.90 -0.81
CA ALA A 174 0.81 11.89 -2.16
C ALA A 174 0.81 13.30 -2.80
N PHE A 175 0.48 14.34 -2.04
CA PHE A 175 0.33 15.70 -2.59
C PHE A 175 1.63 16.29 -3.17
N PRO A 176 2.77 16.29 -2.45
CA PRO A 176 4.05 16.76 -3.01
C PRO A 176 4.46 15.97 -4.26
N ALA A 177 4.26 14.64 -4.24
CA ALA A 177 4.61 13.78 -5.37
C ALA A 177 3.77 14.08 -6.62
N ILE A 178 2.47 14.35 -6.46
CA ILE A 178 1.59 14.75 -7.57
C ILE A 178 2.06 16.08 -8.18
N LEU A 179 2.36 17.07 -7.33
CA LEU A 179 2.82 18.38 -7.79
C LEU A 179 4.14 18.27 -8.57
N ASP A 180 5.13 17.56 -8.03
CA ASP A 180 6.43 17.37 -8.67
C ASP A 180 6.29 16.67 -10.03
N ASN A 181 5.47 15.63 -10.11
CA ASN A 181 5.20 14.93 -11.37
C ASN A 181 4.50 15.81 -12.40
N ALA A 182 3.52 16.62 -12.00
CA ALA A 182 2.84 17.55 -12.88
C ALA A 182 3.80 18.61 -13.44
N ILE A 183 4.66 19.19 -12.58
CA ILE A 183 5.69 20.16 -12.98
C ILE A 183 6.66 19.52 -13.98
N ARG A 184 7.21 18.35 -13.67
CA ARG A 184 8.16 17.66 -14.56
C ARG A 184 7.56 17.38 -15.93
N LYS A 185 6.33 16.83 -15.97
CA LYS A 185 5.63 16.54 -17.24
C LYS A 185 5.39 17.82 -18.04
N ASN A 186 4.96 18.91 -17.39
CA ASN A 186 4.73 20.18 -18.05
C ASN A 186 6.03 20.75 -18.65
N ILE A 187 7.14 20.72 -17.90
CA ILE A 187 8.44 21.18 -18.38
C ILE A 187 8.89 20.39 -19.61
N VAL A 188 8.81 19.05 -19.56
CA VAL A 188 9.15 18.19 -20.71
C VAL A 188 8.31 18.53 -21.93
N GLN A 189 7.02 18.76 -21.74
CA GLN A 189 6.12 19.15 -22.82
C GLN A 189 6.50 20.52 -23.41
N MET A 190 6.80 21.52 -22.58
CA MET A 190 7.23 22.83 -23.09
C MET A 190 8.51 22.75 -23.91
N TYR A 191 9.46 21.87 -23.53
CA TYR A 191 10.66 21.63 -24.34
C TYR A 191 10.37 20.97 -25.69
N GLN A 192 9.29 20.19 -25.81
CA GLN A 192 8.88 19.56 -27.06
C GLN A 192 8.08 20.52 -27.95
N GLU A 193 7.24 21.36 -27.35
CA GLU A 193 6.35 22.27 -28.07
C GLU A 193 7.04 23.56 -28.54
N ILE A 194 7.99 24.08 -27.76
CA ILE A 194 8.69 25.33 -28.09
C ILE A 194 9.94 25.00 -28.91
N PRO A 195 9.93 25.20 -30.24
CA PRO A 195 11.09 24.93 -31.05
C PRO A 195 12.25 25.87 -30.66
N THR A 196 13.45 25.32 -30.63
CA THR A 196 14.65 26.10 -30.34
C THR A 196 14.98 27.04 -31.50
N THR A 197 15.26 28.31 -31.21
CA THR A 197 15.52 29.34 -32.24
C THR A 197 16.81 29.11 -33.02
N PHE A 198 17.79 28.37 -32.46
CA PHE A 198 19.07 28.14 -33.13
C PHE A 198 18.94 27.38 -34.45
N GLN A 199 17.87 26.59 -34.61
CA GLN A 199 17.61 25.86 -35.85
C GLN A 199 17.33 26.79 -37.05
N LEU A 200 16.97 28.05 -36.82
CA LEU A 200 16.72 29.04 -37.88
C LEU A 200 18.01 29.57 -38.51
N TRP A 201 19.12 29.60 -37.76
CA TRP A 201 20.39 30.18 -38.20
C TRP A 201 21.56 29.18 -38.18
N THR A 202 21.28 27.91 -37.87
CA THR A 202 22.26 26.81 -37.96
C THR A 202 21.80 25.77 -38.98
N THR A 203 22.75 25.20 -39.71
CA THR A 203 22.51 24.06 -40.61
C THR A 203 23.22 22.83 -40.07
N LYS A 204 22.56 21.67 -40.12
CA LYS A 204 23.18 20.38 -39.77
C LYS A 204 24.05 19.92 -40.94
N GLY A 205 25.37 19.95 -40.78
CA GLY A 205 26.32 19.32 -41.68
C GLY A 205 26.72 17.93 -41.18
N SER A 206 26.92 16.97 -42.09
CA SER A 206 27.55 15.69 -41.79
C SER A 206 28.83 15.57 -42.60
N VAL A 207 29.95 15.27 -41.93
CA VAL A 207 31.24 15.07 -42.59
C VAL A 207 31.48 13.58 -42.72
N SER A 208 31.50 13.06 -43.94
CA SER A 208 31.66 11.62 -44.22
C SER A 208 33.06 11.09 -43.85
N ASP A 209 34.07 11.95 -43.81
CA ASP A 209 35.46 11.57 -43.48
C ASP A 209 35.91 11.99 -42.08
N PHE A 210 35.00 12.55 -41.25
CA PHE A 210 35.25 13.06 -39.91
C PHE A 210 36.42 14.07 -39.77
N LYS A 211 36.97 14.62 -40.86
CA LYS A 211 38.06 15.59 -40.78
C LYS A 211 37.54 17.00 -40.45
N PRO A 212 38.36 17.83 -39.78
CA PRO A 212 38.03 19.23 -39.54
C PRO A 212 37.88 20.00 -40.86
N THR A 213 36.66 20.41 -41.18
CA THR A 213 36.36 21.31 -42.32
C THR A 213 36.73 22.75 -41.97
N LYS A 214 37.44 23.45 -42.88
CA LYS A 214 37.84 24.87 -42.70
C LYS A 214 36.65 25.83 -42.61
N ASP A 215 35.51 25.45 -43.17
CA ASP A 215 34.31 26.30 -43.28
C ASP A 215 33.37 26.20 -42.05
N HIS A 216 33.74 25.42 -41.03
CA HIS A 216 32.98 25.20 -39.80
C HIS A 216 33.80 25.51 -38.53
N SER A 217 34.64 26.53 -38.58
CA SER A 217 35.30 27.07 -37.37
C SER A 217 34.34 27.98 -36.62
N TYR A 218 33.96 27.61 -35.39
CA TYR A 218 33.25 28.51 -34.49
C TYR A 218 34.23 29.57 -33.97
N LEU A 219 34.07 30.82 -34.37
CA LEU A 219 34.68 31.94 -33.67
C LEU A 219 33.78 32.30 -32.49
N ALA A 220 34.12 31.79 -31.30
CA ALA A 220 33.43 32.18 -30.07
C ALA A 220 33.95 33.55 -29.62
N GLY A 221 33.37 34.62 -30.17
CA GLY A 221 33.62 36.01 -29.79
C GLY A 221 32.34 36.70 -29.34
N GLY A 222 32.44 37.61 -28.37
CA GLY A 222 31.28 38.41 -27.92
C GLY A 222 30.72 39.26 -29.06
N ALA A 223 29.41 39.54 -29.02
CA ALA A 223 28.63 40.20 -30.08
C ALA A 223 29.10 41.61 -30.53
N GLY A 224 30.26 42.09 -30.08
CA GLY A 224 30.84 43.40 -30.41
C GLY A 224 31.94 43.41 -31.47
N GLU A 225 32.43 42.26 -31.96
CA GLU A 225 33.51 42.23 -32.98
C GLU A 225 33.03 42.32 -34.45
N PHE A 226 31.73 42.56 -34.68
CA PHE A 226 31.13 42.66 -36.02
C PHE A 226 30.84 44.10 -36.50
N LEU A 227 31.48 45.12 -35.92
CA LEU A 227 31.43 46.52 -36.40
C LEU A 227 32.78 46.99 -36.93
#